data_AF-A0A942CKC4-F1
#
_entry.id   AF-A0A942CKC4-F1
#
_cell.length_a   1.000
_cell.length_b   1.000
_cell.length_c   1.000
_cell.angle_alpha   90.00
_cell.angle_beta   90.00
_cell.angle_gamma   90.00
#
_symmetry.space_group_name_H-M   'P 1'
#
loop_
_entity.id
_entity.type
_entity.pdbx_description
1 polymer ?
#
loop_
_entity_poly.entity_id
_entity_poly.type
_entity_poly.pdbx_seq_one_letter_code
_entity_poly.pdbx_strand_id
1 'polypeptide(L)' 'MTRCHTLIVMILLAAASAGAGCATVQPWQRGLLADSCMIFDADSATAYMTHWQEAREGSMGGFGVQGGGCGCK' A
#
# COMPACT_ATOMS: atom_id res chain seq x y z
N MET A 1 7.61 44.15 -12.63
CA MET A 1 7.65 43.08 -13.65
C MET A 1 8.45 41.86 -13.19
N THR A 2 9.59 42.01 -12.50
CA THR A 2 10.42 40.90 -11.97
C THR A 2 9.73 40.01 -10.93
N ARG A 3 8.94 40.57 -10.01
CA ARG A 3 8.18 39.82 -8.98
C ARG A 3 7.09 38.91 -9.57
N CYS A 4 6.50 39.30 -10.71
CA CYS A 4 5.51 38.47 -11.39
C CYS A 4 6.18 37.27 -12.07
N HIS A 5 7.37 37.50 -12.66
CA HIS A 5 8.16 36.46 -13.31
C HIS A 5 8.69 35.41 -12.32
N THR A 6 9.10 35.82 -11.11
CA THR A 6 9.52 34.89 -10.05
C THR A 6 8.37 34.03 -9.54
N LEU A 7 7.16 34.58 -9.44
CA LEU A 7 5.98 33.82 -9.02
C LEU A 7 5.57 32.77 -10.08
N ILE A 8 5.64 33.13 -11.36
CA ILE A 8 5.35 32.21 -12.46
C ILE A 8 6.34 31.02 -12.47
N VAL A 9 7.63 31.29 -12.26
CA VAL A 9 8.66 30.24 -12.20
C VAL A 9 8.44 29.28 -11.02
N MET A 10 8.06 29.79 -9.85
CA MET A 10 7.78 28.98 -8.66
C MET A 10 6.56 28.06 -8.87
N ILE A 11 5.51 28.56 -9.53
CA ILE A 11 4.30 27.77 -9.85
C ILE A 11 4.60 26.66 -10.85
N LEU A 12 5.39 26.96 -11.89
CA LEU A 12 5.82 25.96 -12.87
C LEU A 12 6.67 24.85 -12.25
N LEU A 13 7.57 25.21 -11.32
CA LEU A 13 8.41 24.24 -10.62
C LEU A 13 7.58 23.32 -9.71
N ALA A 14 6.61 23.87 -8.99
CA ALA A 14 5.69 23.10 -8.15
C ALA A 14 4.85 22.11 -8.99
N ALA A 15 4.31 22.57 -10.12
CA ALA A 15 3.52 21.73 -11.03
C ALA A 15 4.34 20.57 -11.63
N ALA A 16 5.61 20.78 -11.96
CA ALA A 16 6.48 19.72 -12.48
C ALA A 16 6.78 18.62 -11.45
N SER A 17 6.85 18.97 -10.16
CA SER A 17 7.15 18.00 -9.09
C SER A 17 5.98 17.08 -8.72
N ALA A 18 4.74 17.48 -9.01
CA ALA A 18 3.54 16.74 -8.61
C ALA A 18 3.39 15.37 -9.30
N GLY A 19 4.06 15.15 -10.45
CA GLY A 19 4.00 13.88 -11.19
C GLY A 19 5.12 12.88 -10.86
N ALA A 20 6.14 13.29 -10.09
CA ALA A 20 7.35 12.49 -9.89
C ALA A 20 7.16 11.24 -9.00
N GLY A 21 6.03 11.13 -8.28
CA GLY A 21 5.74 10.00 -7.39
C GLY A 21 5.10 8.79 -8.08
N CYS A 22 4.53 8.96 -9.27
CA CYS A 22 3.84 7.87 -9.98
C CYS A 22 4.80 7.14 -10.93
N ALA A 23 5.79 6.43 -10.38
CA ALA A 23 6.68 5.57 -11.16
C ALA A 23 6.06 4.18 -11.34
N THR A 24 5.72 3.82 -12.58
CA THR A 24 5.28 2.47 -12.92
C THR A 24 6.48 1.53 -12.97
N VAL A 25 6.77 0.86 -11.86
CA VAL A 25 7.83 -0.16 -11.80
C VAL A 25 7.34 -1.49 -12.36
N GLN A 26 8.20 -2.18 -13.09
CA GLN A 26 7.90 -3.50 -13.64
C GLN A 26 7.71 -4.52 -12.52
N PRO A 27 6.87 -5.57 -12.70
CA PRO A 27 6.54 -6.52 -11.63
C PRO A 27 7.77 -7.13 -10.93
N TRP A 28 8.81 -7.48 -11.69
CA TRP A 28 10.05 -8.08 -11.17
C TRP A 28 10.95 -7.10 -10.41
N GLN A 29 10.78 -5.78 -10.57
CA GLN A 29 11.51 -4.77 -9.81
C GLN A 29 10.99 -4.61 -8.37
N ARG A 30 9.79 -5.14 -8.08
CA ARG A 30 9.15 -5.04 -6.75
C ARG A 30 9.67 -6.07 -5.75
N GLY A 31 10.44 -7.07 -6.19
CA GLY A 31 10.88 -8.19 -5.36
C GLY A 31 11.79 -7.81 -4.19
N LEU A 32 12.48 -6.67 -4.27
CA LEU A 32 13.38 -6.18 -3.22
C LEU A 32 12.65 -5.38 -2.12
N LEU A 33 11.36 -5.11 -2.28
CA LEU A 33 10.59 -4.29 -1.34
C LEU A 33 9.92 -5.13 -0.23
N ALA A 34 9.64 -6.40 -0.51
CA ALA A 34 9.04 -7.32 0.46
C ALA A 34 10.12 -8.01 1.28
N ASP A 35 10.35 -7.52 2.50
CA ASP A 35 11.23 -8.16 3.48
C ASP A 35 10.54 -9.40 4.09
N SER A 36 11.33 -10.38 4.57
CA SER A 36 10.78 -11.58 5.22
C SER A 36 9.97 -11.25 6.47
N CYS A 37 10.26 -10.13 7.15
CA CYS A 37 9.45 -9.64 8.27
C CYS A 37 8.05 -9.14 7.89
N MET A 38 7.75 -8.98 6.59
CA MET A 38 6.43 -8.58 6.08
C MET A 38 5.54 -9.78 5.73
N ILE A 39 6.01 -11.01 5.98
CA ILE A 39 5.24 -12.24 5.77
C ILE A 39 4.30 -12.42 6.96
N PHE A 40 2.99 -12.22 6.73
CA PHE A 40 1.96 -12.31 7.78
C PHE A 40 1.58 -13.73 8.18
N ASP A 41 2.15 -14.74 7.52
CA ASP A 41 1.87 -16.13 7.83
C ASP A 41 3.05 -17.04 7.48
N ALA A 42 4.10 -16.95 8.29
CA ALA A 42 5.33 -17.70 8.04
C ALA A 42 5.19 -19.19 8.43
N ASP A 43 4.26 -19.54 9.32
CA ASP A 43 3.99 -20.91 9.74
C ASP A 43 2.67 -21.43 9.16
N SER A 44 2.79 -22.38 8.24
CA SER A 44 1.66 -22.93 7.48
C SER A 44 0.54 -23.57 8.34
N ALA A 45 0.87 -24.07 9.54
CA ALA A 45 -0.13 -24.64 10.43
C ALA A 45 -0.98 -23.54 11.07
N THR A 46 -0.33 -22.45 11.49
CA THR A 46 -1.04 -21.26 11.99
C THR A 46 -1.88 -20.58 10.90
N ALA A 47 -1.41 -20.48 9.65
CA ALA A 47 -2.22 -20.03 8.50
C ALA A 47 -3.53 -20.77 8.39
N TYR A 48 -3.42 -22.09 8.35
CA TYR A 48 -4.56 -22.95 8.09
C TYR A 48 -5.60 -22.80 9.19
N MET A 49 -5.16 -22.80 10.45
CA MET A 49 -6.04 -22.64 11.60
C MET A 49 -6.72 -21.26 11.62
N THR A 50 -5.96 -20.21 11.30
CA THR A 50 -6.44 -18.84 11.23
C THR A 50 -7.50 -18.69 10.14
N HIS A 51 -7.23 -19.16 8.92
CA HIS A 51 -8.20 -19.15 7.82
C HIS A 51 -9.46 -19.98 8.13
N TRP A 52 -9.31 -21.13 8.79
CA TRP A 52 -10.44 -21.94 9.24
C TRP A 52 -11.32 -21.18 10.24
N GLN A 53 -10.72 -20.46 11.18
CA GLN A 53 -11.44 -19.64 12.17
C GLN A 53 -12.13 -18.45 11.49
N GLU A 54 -11.44 -17.73 10.60
CA GLU A 54 -12.03 -16.64 9.81
C GLU A 54 -13.23 -17.08 8.99
N ALA A 55 -13.15 -18.26 8.34
CA ALA A 55 -14.26 -18.80 7.57
C ALA A 55 -15.53 -18.95 8.43
N ARG A 56 -15.37 -19.34 9.70
CA ARG A 56 -16.46 -19.56 10.66
C ARG A 56 -16.92 -18.29 11.36
N GLU A 57 -16.00 -17.40 11.69
CA GLU A 57 -16.21 -16.26 12.59
C GLU A 57 -16.28 -14.94 11.83
N GLY A 58 -16.67 -14.96 10.54
CA GLY A 58 -16.48 -13.88 9.58
C GLY A 58 -16.98 -12.47 9.93
N SER A 59 -17.66 -12.31 11.07
CA SER A 59 -18.02 -11.07 11.76
C SER A 59 -16.92 -10.42 12.60
N MET A 60 -15.90 -11.16 12.98
CA MET A 60 -14.76 -10.71 13.78
C MET A 60 -13.60 -10.48 12.80
N GLY A 61 -13.27 -9.22 12.49
CA GLY A 61 -12.29 -8.87 11.46
C GLY A 61 -11.04 -9.77 11.48
N GLY A 62 -10.68 -10.30 10.30
CA GLY A 62 -9.66 -11.33 10.13
C GLY A 62 -8.23 -10.89 10.45
N PHE A 63 -7.32 -11.85 10.46
CA PHE A 63 -5.90 -11.71 10.74
C PHE A 63 -5.16 -11.38 9.44
N GLY A 64 -4.98 -10.09 9.14
CA GLY A 64 -4.15 -9.63 8.03
C GLY A 64 -4.63 -8.32 7.39
N VAL A 65 -3.81 -7.78 6.47
CA VAL A 65 -4.16 -6.60 5.67
C VAL A 65 -4.99 -7.06 4.46
N GLN A 66 -6.23 -7.49 4.72
CA GLN A 66 -7.31 -7.44 3.73
C GLN A 66 -8.29 -6.36 4.21
N GLY A 67 -8.53 -5.40 3.31
CA GLY A 67 -9.04 -4.05 3.58
C GLY A 67 -10.28 -3.96 4.46
N GLY A 68 -10.36 -2.82 5.16
CA GLY A 68 -11.43 -2.48 6.10
C GLY A 68 -12.84 -2.57 5.51
N GLY A 69 -13.73 -3.15 6.31
CA GLY A 69 -15.17 -3.25 6.08
C GLY A 69 -15.84 -3.71 7.37
N CYS A 70 -17.15 -3.50 7.47
CA CYS A 70 -18.01 -3.69 8.66
C CYS A 70 -18.12 -5.14 9.22
N GLY A 71 -17.12 -5.99 9.02
CA GLY A 71 -17.13 -7.37 9.50
C GLY A 71 -18.09 -8.28 8.73
N CYS A 72 -18.61 -7.90 7.57
CA CYS A 72 -19.40 -8.82 6.75
C CYS A 72 -18.61 -9.14 5.48
N LYS A 73 -17.85 -10.24 5.50
CA LYS A 73 -17.47 -10.92 4.26
C LYS A 73 -18.66 -11.67 3.67
#